data_AF-A0A316I1I2-F1
#
_entry.id   AF-A0A316I1I2-F1
#
_cell.length_a   1.000
_cell.length_b   1.000
_cell.length_c   1.000
_cell.angle_alpha   90.00
_cell.angle_beta   90.00
_cell.angle_gamma   90.00
#
_symmetry.space_group_name_H-M   'P 1'
#
loop_
_entity.id
_entity.type
_entity.pdbx_description
1 polymer ?
#
loop_
_entity_poly.entity_id
_entity_poly.type
_entity_poly.pdbx_seq_one_letter_code
_entity_poly.pdbx_strand_id
1 'polypeptide(L)'
;MDFERELADHRYYAVFKGDSKALDQAAMLVRRPAGRREEEYVGHNTWVHTDKLYRLKSGRDWTDDHLEISEAEAVRLKHSIDASVAARWRHHVISADGTPFAVVLTAKNPESRARPQQISRYAYRGLEETDLLDRLPGEPTWRAEDTEPVVATEIMARIEQRWRDEAGLTGGYAVFREQTDVLDLDSACAVVPEPASDHEFAVRLHDHEAAQLTALIHLRNAKRRAEPVGDHLYFALFHNVEDAVDVRNAYSVIRSTVRSWPQKWETFLRPGEWLPTARPASERTLLPLGEADLTVVTDRLAAGHHRYLEVRCRGRGPVALLRLTGTTEESASDQGWEPSDVLTRLPGEQSWFVSELDEKTARHRFRPR
;
A
#
# COMPACT_ATOMS: atom_id res chain seq x y z
N MET A 1 -12.29 -2.36 -18.49
CA MET A 1 -12.21 -1.69 -17.18
C MET A 1 -10.80 -1.88 -16.63
N ASP A 2 -9.96 -0.83 -16.66
CA ASP A 2 -8.58 -0.91 -16.11
C ASP A 2 -8.17 0.35 -15.29
N PHE A 3 -8.96 1.44 -15.32
CA PHE A 3 -8.70 2.63 -14.48
C PHE A 3 -9.25 2.51 -13.05
N GLU A 4 -10.35 1.77 -12.85
CA GLU A 4 -10.90 1.51 -11.51
C GLU A 4 -9.85 0.89 -10.59
N ARG A 5 -8.88 0.17 -11.16
CA ARG A 5 -7.74 -0.41 -10.43
C ARG A 5 -6.82 0.66 -9.84
N GLU A 6 -6.61 1.77 -10.55
CA GLU A 6 -5.76 2.87 -10.05
C GLU A 6 -6.48 3.69 -8.98
N LEU A 7 -7.82 3.65 -8.99
CA LEU A 7 -8.68 4.31 -8.00
C LEU A 7 -9.05 3.41 -6.81
N ALA A 8 -8.69 2.12 -6.83
CA ALA A 8 -8.89 1.25 -5.69
C ALA A 8 -8.03 1.69 -4.50
N ASP A 9 -8.58 1.59 -3.29
CA ASP A 9 -7.86 1.92 -2.05
C ASP A 9 -6.61 1.04 -1.89
N HIS A 10 -6.78 -0.25 -2.18
CA HIS A 10 -5.72 -1.25 -2.21
C HIS A 10 -5.83 -2.09 -3.48
N ARG A 11 -4.68 -2.60 -3.95
CA ARG A 11 -4.65 -3.67 -4.95
C ARG A 11 -4.55 -5.01 -4.22
N TYR A 12 -5.43 -5.93 -4.57
CA TYR A 12 -5.50 -7.25 -3.96
C TYR A 12 -5.03 -8.33 -4.93
N TYR A 13 -4.41 -9.36 -4.39
CA TYR A 13 -3.87 -10.48 -5.14
C TYR A 13 -4.20 -11.78 -4.42
N ALA A 14 -4.81 -12.72 -5.14
CA ALA A 14 -4.88 -14.11 -4.71
C ALA A 14 -3.61 -14.83 -5.15
N VAL A 15 -3.01 -15.61 -4.26
CA VAL A 15 -1.84 -16.44 -4.58
C VAL A 15 -2.21 -17.91 -4.47
N PHE A 16 -1.78 -18.69 -5.44
CA PHE A 16 -2.12 -20.10 -5.61
C PHE A 16 -0.86 -20.97 -5.54
N LYS A 17 -1.02 -22.18 -5.04
CA LYS A 17 0.00 -23.22 -5.10
C LYS A 17 -0.26 -24.10 -6.32
N GLY A 18 0.74 -24.26 -7.19
CA GLY A 18 0.59 -24.99 -8.44
C GLY A 18 -0.30 -24.26 -9.45
N ASP A 19 -0.89 -25.02 -10.38
CA ASP A 19 -1.52 -24.47 -11.58
C ASP A 19 -2.98 -23.99 -11.39
N SER A 20 -3.55 -24.12 -10.20
CA SER A 20 -4.94 -23.69 -9.98
C SER A 20 -5.05 -22.17 -9.95
N LYS A 21 -6.13 -21.63 -10.52
CA LYS A 21 -6.52 -20.22 -10.44
C LYS A 21 -7.95 -20.04 -9.91
N ALA A 22 -8.53 -21.07 -9.34
CA ALA A 22 -9.86 -21.01 -8.74
C ALA A 22 -9.76 -20.29 -7.39
N LEU A 23 -10.48 -19.18 -7.22
CA LEU A 23 -10.32 -18.29 -6.05
C LEU A 23 -10.53 -18.99 -4.70
N ASP A 24 -11.44 -19.96 -4.65
CA ASP A 24 -11.70 -20.82 -3.48
C ASP A 24 -10.54 -21.78 -3.14
N GLN A 25 -9.57 -21.92 -4.04
CA GLN A 25 -8.33 -22.66 -3.86
C GLN A 25 -7.12 -21.75 -3.64
N ALA A 26 -7.33 -20.43 -3.52
CA ALA A 26 -6.25 -19.51 -3.20
C ALA A 26 -5.66 -19.85 -1.83
N ALA A 27 -4.33 -19.96 -1.79
CA ALA A 27 -3.60 -20.28 -0.58
C ALA A 27 -3.34 -19.04 0.30
N MET A 28 -3.42 -17.84 -0.29
CA MET A 28 -3.09 -16.59 0.38
C MET A 28 -3.80 -15.42 -0.29
N LEU A 29 -4.18 -14.43 0.53
CA LEU A 29 -4.61 -13.12 0.08
C LEU A 29 -3.52 -12.11 0.41
N VAL A 30 -3.06 -11.38 -0.60
CA VAL A 30 -2.08 -10.30 -0.45
C VAL A 30 -2.72 -8.99 -0.85
N ARG A 31 -2.45 -7.92 -0.10
CA ARG A 31 -2.74 -6.55 -0.53
C ARG A 31 -1.46 -5.75 -0.68
N ARG A 32 -1.54 -4.68 -1.47
CA ARG A 32 -0.45 -3.70 -1.63
C ARG A 32 -0.98 -2.31 -1.31
N PRO A 33 -0.75 -1.80 -0.07
CA PRO A 33 -1.08 -0.42 0.27
C PRO A 33 -0.17 0.55 -0.48
N ALA A 34 -0.68 1.75 -0.79
CA ALA A 34 0.08 2.75 -1.52
C ALA A 34 1.34 3.17 -0.75
N GLY A 35 2.50 3.15 -1.41
CA GLY A 35 3.78 3.53 -0.79
C GLY A 35 4.31 2.56 0.26
N ARG A 36 3.67 1.40 0.46
CA ARG A 36 4.09 0.39 1.45
C ARG A 36 4.46 -0.94 0.79
N ARG A 37 5.11 -1.79 1.60
CA ARG A 37 5.37 -3.18 1.23
C ARG A 37 4.06 -3.96 1.17
N GLU A 38 4.11 -5.08 0.46
CA GLU A 38 2.97 -5.99 0.40
C GLU A 38 2.71 -6.67 1.75
N GLU A 39 1.44 -6.96 1.97
CA GLU A 39 0.91 -7.53 3.21
C GLU A 39 0.02 -8.73 2.92
N GLU A 40 0.16 -9.78 3.72
CA GLU A 40 -0.65 -10.99 3.69
C GLU A 40 -1.76 -10.92 4.74
N TYR A 41 -2.96 -11.36 4.36
CA TYR A 41 -4.05 -11.57 5.31
C TYR A 41 -3.88 -12.91 6.03
N VAL A 42 -3.73 -12.89 7.35
CA VAL A 42 -3.51 -14.11 8.16
C VAL A 42 -4.76 -14.56 8.93
N GLY A 43 -5.88 -13.86 8.74
CA GLY A 43 -7.12 -14.04 9.49
C GLY A 43 -7.30 -12.99 10.59
N HIS A 44 -8.45 -13.00 11.25
CA HIS A 44 -8.77 -12.13 12.40
C HIS A 44 -8.60 -10.63 12.10
N ASN A 45 -8.98 -10.20 10.90
CA ASN A 45 -8.77 -8.82 10.43
C ASN A 45 -7.30 -8.33 10.49
N THR A 46 -6.33 -9.26 10.54
CA THR A 46 -4.91 -8.94 10.69
C THR A 46 -4.16 -9.07 9.36
N TRP A 47 -3.34 -8.06 9.07
CA TRP A 47 -2.46 -8.01 7.91
C TRP A 47 -1.00 -7.96 8.36
N VAL A 48 -0.14 -8.73 7.69
CA VAL A 48 1.27 -8.88 8.09
C VAL A 48 2.17 -8.64 6.90
N HIS A 49 3.36 -8.11 7.13
CA HIS A 49 4.31 -7.93 6.04
C HIS A 49 4.62 -9.26 5.33
N THR A 50 4.59 -9.25 4.00
CA THR A 50 5.03 -10.38 3.17
C THR A 50 5.96 -9.88 2.06
N ASP A 51 6.74 -10.79 1.47
CA ASP A 51 7.52 -10.54 0.25
C ASP A 51 7.10 -11.49 -0.89
N LYS A 52 5.89 -12.07 -0.77
CA LYS A 52 5.40 -13.11 -1.68
C LYS A 52 5.34 -12.68 -3.14
N LEU A 53 4.77 -11.52 -3.48
CA LEU A 53 4.68 -11.08 -4.88
C LEU A 53 6.06 -10.71 -5.42
N TYR A 54 6.94 -10.16 -4.58
CA TYR A 54 8.33 -9.96 -4.97
C TYR A 54 9.02 -11.30 -5.29
N ARG A 55 8.88 -12.32 -4.45
CA ARG A 55 9.43 -13.66 -4.69
C ARG A 55 8.87 -14.32 -5.96
N LEU A 56 7.57 -14.17 -6.22
CA LEU A 56 6.93 -14.62 -7.46
C LEU A 56 7.52 -13.93 -8.68
N LYS A 57 7.60 -12.59 -8.67
CA LYS A 57 8.14 -11.79 -9.79
C LYS A 57 9.63 -12.05 -10.04
N SER A 58 10.39 -12.35 -8.99
CA SER A 58 11.82 -12.70 -9.11
C SER A 58 12.08 -14.16 -9.50
N GLY A 59 11.03 -14.99 -9.60
CA GLY A 59 11.15 -16.41 -9.92
C GLY A 59 11.64 -17.30 -8.76
N ARG A 60 11.72 -16.77 -7.53
CA ARG A 60 12.11 -17.57 -6.34
C ARG A 60 11.04 -18.60 -5.97
N ASP A 61 9.77 -18.22 -6.15
CA ASP A 61 8.62 -19.09 -5.89
C ASP A 61 7.96 -19.51 -7.21
N TRP A 62 8.75 -20.07 -8.13
CA TRP A 62 8.31 -20.36 -9.50
C TRP A 62 7.18 -21.40 -9.63
N THR A 63 6.88 -22.16 -8.57
CA THR A 63 5.79 -23.16 -8.54
C THR A 63 4.43 -22.56 -8.21
N ASP A 64 4.42 -21.30 -7.80
CA ASP A 64 3.23 -20.61 -7.34
C ASP A 64 2.85 -19.54 -8.37
N ASP A 65 1.56 -19.21 -8.42
CA ASP A 65 1.05 -18.16 -9.31
C ASP A 65 0.22 -17.15 -8.53
N HIS A 66 -0.01 -15.97 -9.10
CA HIS A 66 -0.87 -14.96 -8.52
C HIS A 66 -1.80 -14.33 -9.55
N LEU A 67 -2.97 -13.92 -9.08
CA LEU A 67 -3.96 -13.19 -9.84
C LEU A 67 -4.33 -11.93 -9.08
N GLU A 68 -4.32 -10.78 -9.75
CA GLU A 68 -4.94 -9.57 -9.21
C GLU A 68 -6.46 -9.75 -9.17
N ILE A 69 -7.06 -9.46 -8.02
CA ILE A 69 -8.49 -9.65 -7.76
C ILE A 69 -9.15 -8.32 -7.37
N SER A 70 -10.47 -8.24 -7.56
CA SER A 70 -11.29 -7.13 -7.10
C SER A 70 -11.42 -7.08 -5.57
N GLU A 71 -11.83 -5.93 -5.03
CA GLU A 71 -12.11 -5.79 -3.60
C GLU A 71 -13.21 -6.75 -3.12
N ALA A 72 -14.27 -6.93 -3.92
CA ALA A 72 -15.33 -7.88 -3.60
C ALA A 72 -14.84 -9.34 -3.57
N GLU A 73 -13.89 -9.70 -4.43
CA GLU A 73 -13.21 -11.01 -4.38
C GLU A 73 -12.29 -11.13 -3.16
N ALA A 74 -11.58 -10.07 -2.80
CA ALA A 74 -10.76 -10.04 -1.60
C ALA A 74 -11.59 -10.26 -0.34
N VAL A 75 -12.76 -9.61 -0.21
CA VAL A 75 -13.69 -9.84 0.91
C VAL A 75 -14.14 -11.31 0.99
N ARG A 76 -14.48 -11.93 -0.15
CA ARG A 76 -14.83 -13.37 -0.17
C ARG A 76 -13.66 -14.24 0.27
N LEU A 77 -12.44 -13.93 -0.17
CA LEU A 77 -11.25 -14.68 0.20
C LEU A 77 -10.88 -14.48 1.68
N LYS A 78 -11.06 -13.27 2.25
CA LYS A 78 -10.93 -13.03 3.70
C LYS A 78 -11.82 -13.98 4.50
N HIS A 79 -13.12 -14.02 4.17
CA HIS A 79 -14.06 -14.93 4.85
C HIS A 79 -13.68 -16.41 4.72
N SER A 80 -13.17 -16.83 3.56
CA SER A 80 -12.69 -18.20 3.35
C SER A 80 -11.46 -18.52 4.22
N ILE A 81 -10.51 -17.59 4.32
CA ILE A 81 -9.33 -17.70 5.18
C ILE A 81 -9.75 -17.77 6.65
N ASP A 82 -10.63 -16.88 7.10
CA ASP A 82 -11.14 -16.88 8.49
C ASP A 82 -11.87 -18.19 8.83
N ALA A 83 -12.71 -18.71 7.92
CA ALA A 83 -13.37 -20.00 8.09
C ALA A 83 -12.37 -21.16 8.17
N SER A 84 -11.31 -21.15 7.36
CA SER A 84 -10.23 -22.14 7.39
C SER A 84 -9.45 -22.09 8.71
N VAL A 85 -9.15 -20.87 9.19
CA VAL A 85 -8.51 -20.66 10.49
C VAL A 85 -9.40 -21.20 11.62
N ALA A 86 -10.69 -20.83 11.63
CA ALA A 86 -11.66 -21.32 12.59
C ALA A 86 -11.80 -22.85 12.58
N ALA A 87 -11.72 -23.50 11.42
CA ALA A 87 -11.81 -24.95 11.31
C ALA A 87 -10.57 -25.67 11.87
N ARG A 88 -9.39 -25.05 11.81
CA ARG A 88 -8.10 -25.67 12.15
C ARG A 88 -7.62 -25.37 13.56
N TRP A 89 -8.03 -24.24 14.14
CA TRP A 89 -7.49 -23.73 15.39
C TRP A 89 -8.59 -23.56 16.46
N ARG A 90 -8.22 -23.81 17.71
CA ARG A 90 -8.96 -23.38 18.91
C ARG A 90 -8.38 -22.05 19.37
N HIS A 91 -9.22 -21.20 19.94
CA HIS A 91 -8.85 -19.87 20.40
C HIS A 91 -8.97 -19.82 21.91
N HIS A 92 -7.89 -19.42 22.57
CA HIS A 92 -7.79 -19.29 24.01
C HIS A 92 -7.55 -17.83 24.34
N VAL A 93 -8.41 -17.24 25.16
CA VAL A 93 -8.16 -15.91 25.74
C VAL A 93 -7.40 -16.11 27.03
N ILE A 94 -6.23 -15.50 27.13
CA ILE A 94 -5.43 -15.49 28.35
C ILE A 94 -5.66 -14.17 29.07
N SER A 95 -6.07 -14.28 30.33
CA SER A 95 -6.39 -13.15 31.20
C SER A 95 -5.58 -13.21 32.48
N ALA A 96 -5.17 -12.06 33.01
CA ALA A 96 -4.58 -11.92 34.34
C ALA A 96 -5.53 -11.07 35.20
N ASP A 97 -5.95 -11.58 36.36
CA ASP A 97 -6.89 -10.90 37.26
C ASP A 97 -8.18 -10.44 36.55
N GLY A 98 -8.69 -11.30 35.65
CA GLY A 98 -9.88 -11.03 34.85
C GLY A 98 -9.68 -10.08 33.66
N THR A 99 -8.46 -9.59 33.44
CA THR A 99 -8.12 -8.68 32.33
C THR A 99 -7.45 -9.45 31.18
N PRO A 100 -8.08 -9.57 30.00
CA PRO A 100 -7.47 -10.23 28.84
C PRO A 100 -6.19 -9.52 28.42
N PHE A 101 -5.13 -10.27 28.13
CA PHE A 101 -3.86 -9.71 27.64
C PHE A 101 -3.27 -10.46 26.44
N ALA A 102 -3.75 -11.66 26.11
CA ALA A 102 -3.34 -12.39 24.92
C ALA A 102 -4.45 -13.26 24.35
N VAL A 103 -4.36 -13.56 23.05
CA VAL A 103 -5.14 -14.60 22.39
C VAL A 103 -4.17 -15.62 21.80
N VAL A 104 -4.36 -16.89 22.18
CA VAL A 104 -3.51 -18.01 21.80
C VAL A 104 -4.30 -19.01 20.97
N LEU A 105 -3.71 -19.46 19.87
CA LEU A 105 -4.22 -20.47 18.97
C LEU A 105 -3.56 -21.81 19.24
N THR A 106 -4.35 -22.87 19.34
CA THR A 106 -3.86 -24.26 19.39
C THR A 106 -4.53 -25.11 18.32
N ALA A 107 -3.82 -26.09 17.78
CA ALA A 107 -4.37 -26.92 16.71
C ALA A 107 -5.55 -27.77 17.23
N LYS A 108 -6.66 -27.81 16.48
CA LYS A 108 -7.81 -28.68 16.79
C LYS A 108 -7.48 -30.16 16.58
N ASN A 109 -6.63 -30.47 15.60
CA ASN A 109 -6.17 -31.83 15.35
C ASN A 109 -5.13 -32.22 16.41
N PRO A 110 -5.39 -33.24 17.26
CA PRO A 110 -4.45 -33.68 18.30
C PRO A 110 -3.15 -34.27 17.74
N GLU A 111 -3.14 -34.72 16.47
CA GLU A 111 -1.93 -35.21 15.81
C GLU A 111 -1.05 -34.09 15.24
N SER A 112 -1.56 -32.85 15.23
CA SER A 112 -0.80 -31.70 14.76
C SER A 112 0.40 -31.45 15.67
N ARG A 113 1.58 -31.31 15.06
CA ARG A 113 2.81 -30.89 15.75
C ARG A 113 2.94 -29.36 15.85
N ALA A 114 1.91 -28.62 15.44
CA ALA A 114 1.93 -27.16 15.53
C ALA A 114 1.94 -26.74 17.00
N ARG A 115 2.94 -25.93 17.38
CA ARG A 115 3.02 -25.33 18.71
C ARG A 115 1.91 -24.29 18.90
N PRO A 116 1.53 -23.98 20.15
CA PRO A 116 0.67 -22.85 20.43
C PRO A 116 1.23 -21.57 19.81
N GLN A 117 0.35 -20.77 19.22
CA GLN A 117 0.73 -19.51 18.58
C GLN A 117 -0.05 -18.37 19.20
N GLN A 118 0.63 -17.32 19.61
CA GLN A 118 0.00 -16.05 19.98
C GLN A 118 -0.16 -15.21 18.72
N ILE A 119 -1.30 -14.55 18.60
CA ILE A 119 -1.45 -13.50 17.61
C ILE A 119 -0.75 -12.25 18.16
N SER A 120 0.36 -11.86 17.53
CA SER A 120 1.28 -10.86 18.05
C SER A 120 1.29 -9.60 17.20
N ARG A 121 1.32 -8.45 17.87
CA ARG A 121 1.39 -7.09 17.31
C ARG A 121 2.64 -6.82 16.49
N TYR A 122 3.75 -7.49 16.81
CA TYR A 122 5.08 -7.20 16.25
C TYR A 122 5.65 -8.33 15.41
N ALA A 123 4.90 -9.42 15.25
CA ALA A 123 5.30 -10.47 14.37
C ALA A 123 5.26 -9.93 12.93
N TYR A 124 6.43 -9.75 12.32
CA TYR A 124 6.56 -9.68 10.86
C TYR A 124 5.87 -10.87 10.13
N ARG A 125 5.35 -11.87 10.87
CA ARG A 125 4.64 -13.06 10.39
C ARG A 125 3.23 -13.25 11.00
N GLY A 126 2.69 -12.32 11.80
CA GLY A 126 1.34 -12.37 12.40
C GLY A 126 1.12 -13.34 13.55
N LEU A 127 1.76 -14.50 13.51
CA LEU A 127 1.64 -15.56 14.50
C LEU A 127 3.02 -15.87 15.07
N GLU A 128 3.16 -15.78 16.39
CA GLU A 128 4.38 -16.09 17.12
C GLU A 128 4.19 -17.34 17.96
N GLU A 129 5.15 -18.26 17.95
CA GLU A 129 5.11 -19.38 18.91
C GLU A 129 5.13 -18.83 20.34
N THR A 130 4.32 -19.42 21.22
CA THR A 130 4.16 -18.96 22.60
C THR A 130 4.11 -20.14 23.57
N ASP A 131 4.55 -19.89 24.80
CA ASP A 131 4.51 -20.82 25.93
C ASP A 131 3.47 -20.41 27.00
N LEU A 132 2.63 -19.41 26.72
CA LEU A 132 1.69 -18.85 27.70
C LEU A 132 0.77 -19.91 28.33
N LEU A 133 0.33 -20.90 27.55
CA LEU A 133 -0.48 -22.00 28.06
C LEU A 133 0.30 -22.92 29.02
N ASP A 134 1.58 -23.15 28.73
CA ASP A 134 2.46 -23.97 29.58
C ASP A 134 2.81 -23.26 30.90
N ARG A 135 2.73 -21.92 30.92
CA ARG A 135 2.98 -21.09 32.10
C ARG A 135 1.80 -21.01 33.06
N LEU A 136 0.56 -21.29 32.62
CA LEU A 136 -0.66 -21.20 33.44
C LEU A 136 -0.55 -21.89 34.82
N PRO A 137 0.02 -23.11 34.96
CA PRO A 137 0.11 -23.77 36.26
C PRO A 137 1.00 -23.03 37.27
N GLY A 138 1.94 -22.19 36.79
CA GLY A 138 2.85 -21.40 37.62
C GLY A 138 2.35 -19.98 37.91
N GLU A 139 1.30 -19.51 37.24
CA GLU A 139 0.81 -18.14 37.28
C GLU A 139 -0.62 -18.12 37.88
N PRO A 140 -0.78 -18.00 39.21
CA PRO A 140 -2.06 -18.25 39.89
C PRO A 140 -3.17 -17.26 39.51
N THR A 141 -2.80 -16.06 39.07
CA THR A 141 -3.74 -15.01 38.60
C THR A 141 -4.14 -15.19 37.14
N TRP A 142 -3.46 -16.07 36.40
CA TRP A 142 -3.74 -16.28 34.98
C TRP A 142 -4.87 -17.29 34.78
N ARG A 143 -5.68 -17.04 33.76
CA ARG A 143 -6.77 -17.91 33.31
C ARG A 143 -6.73 -18.02 31.80
N ALA A 144 -7.11 -19.19 31.29
CA ALA A 144 -7.32 -19.43 29.88
C ALA A 144 -8.75 -19.91 29.65
N GLU A 145 -9.44 -19.26 28.73
CA GLU A 145 -10.83 -19.58 28.37
C GLU A 145 -10.91 -19.85 26.88
N ASP A 146 -11.49 -21.00 26.51
CA ASP A 146 -11.86 -21.30 25.13
C ASP A 146 -12.89 -20.26 24.66
N THR A 147 -12.70 -19.72 23.46
CA THR A 147 -13.62 -18.74 22.89
C THR A 147 -13.86 -18.96 21.40
N GLU A 148 -14.91 -18.34 20.88
CA GLU A 148 -15.19 -18.34 19.45
C GLU A 148 -14.28 -17.36 18.70
N PRO A 149 -13.90 -17.64 17.44
CA PRO A 149 -12.96 -16.80 16.68
C PRO A 149 -13.36 -15.32 16.56
N VAL A 150 -14.66 -15.04 16.44
CA VAL A 150 -15.18 -13.66 16.37
C VAL A 150 -14.92 -12.92 17.69
N VAL A 151 -15.24 -13.56 18.81
CA VAL A 151 -14.99 -13.01 20.16
C VAL A 151 -13.50 -12.85 20.42
N ALA A 152 -12.68 -13.80 19.97
CA ALA A 152 -11.22 -13.70 20.03
C ALA A 152 -10.71 -12.44 19.29
N THR A 153 -11.24 -12.16 18.10
CA THR A 153 -10.89 -10.98 17.29
C THR A 153 -11.28 -9.67 18.00
N GLU A 154 -12.47 -9.60 18.60
CA GLU A 154 -12.88 -8.43 19.38
C GLU A 154 -12.00 -8.22 20.63
N ILE A 155 -11.62 -9.31 21.30
CA ILE A 155 -10.72 -9.23 22.45
C ILE A 155 -9.33 -8.77 22.02
N MET A 156 -8.81 -9.25 20.89
CA MET A 156 -7.55 -8.75 20.32
C MET A 156 -7.62 -7.24 20.06
N ALA A 157 -8.70 -6.76 19.48
CA ALA A 157 -8.92 -5.34 19.23
C ALA A 157 -8.89 -4.51 20.53
N ARG A 158 -9.56 -4.98 21.58
CA ARG A 158 -9.55 -4.33 22.91
C ARG A 158 -8.18 -4.35 23.57
N ILE A 159 -7.45 -5.44 23.42
CA ILE A 159 -6.06 -5.54 23.86
C ILE A 159 -5.26 -4.45 23.13
N GLU A 160 -5.25 -4.42 21.80
CA GLU A 160 -4.49 -3.41 21.04
C GLU A 160 -4.82 -1.98 21.45
N GLN A 161 -6.10 -1.65 21.60
CA GLN A 161 -6.56 -0.34 22.06
C GLN A 161 -5.97 0.02 23.43
N ARG A 162 -6.14 -0.85 24.42
CA ARG A 162 -5.61 -0.62 25.79
C ARG A 162 -4.09 -0.45 25.79
N TRP A 163 -3.38 -1.30 25.06
CA TRP A 163 -1.92 -1.22 24.96
C TRP A 163 -1.46 0.11 24.34
N ARG A 164 -2.17 0.63 23.33
CA ARG A 164 -1.87 1.94 22.74
C ARG A 164 -2.18 3.10 23.68
N ASP A 165 -3.23 2.99 24.48
CA ASP A 165 -3.58 3.98 25.51
C ASP A 165 -2.51 4.05 26.61
N GLU A 166 -1.98 2.90 27.01
CA GLU A 166 -0.92 2.78 28.03
C GLU A 166 0.47 3.18 27.51
N ALA A 167 0.70 3.15 26.19
CA ALA A 167 2.01 3.38 25.57
C ALA A 167 2.46 4.86 25.54
N GLY A 168 1.67 5.81 26.07
CA GLY A 168 2.06 7.22 26.16
C GLY A 168 2.19 7.92 24.79
N LEU A 169 1.43 7.46 23.80
CA LEU A 169 1.45 7.96 22.42
C LEU A 169 0.83 9.36 22.31
N THR A 170 1.41 10.23 21.47
CA THR A 170 1.08 11.67 21.40
C THR A 170 0.61 12.17 20.03
N GLY A 171 0.61 11.33 19.00
CA GLY A 171 0.30 11.72 17.61
C GLY A 171 -1.18 11.93 17.31
N GLY A 172 -2.04 11.93 18.33
CA GLY A 172 -3.50 11.91 18.19
C GLY A 172 -4.04 10.49 18.07
N TYR A 173 -5.17 10.34 17.37
CA TYR A 173 -5.99 9.13 17.34
C TYR A 173 -6.40 8.77 15.91
N ALA A 174 -6.28 7.49 15.55
CA ALA A 174 -6.96 6.92 14.40
C ALA A 174 -8.38 6.53 14.82
N VAL A 175 -9.37 6.87 13.98
CA VAL A 175 -10.78 6.54 14.18
C VAL A 175 -11.20 5.45 13.21
N PHE A 176 -12.01 4.51 13.67
CA PHE A 176 -12.45 3.34 12.92
C PHE A 176 -13.98 3.23 12.93
N ARG A 177 -14.52 2.41 12.03
CA ARG A 177 -15.96 2.15 11.94
C ARG A 177 -16.40 0.99 12.79
N GLU A 178 -15.55 -0.04 12.90
CA GLU A 178 -15.83 -1.24 13.68
C GLU A 178 -14.72 -1.49 14.70
N GLN A 179 -15.06 -2.15 15.82
CA GLN A 179 -14.09 -2.49 16.85
C GLN A 179 -12.90 -3.30 16.29
N THR A 180 -13.14 -4.24 15.38
CA THR A 180 -12.08 -5.11 14.86
C THR A 180 -11.17 -4.45 13.83
N ASP A 181 -11.56 -3.30 13.27
CA ASP A 181 -10.74 -2.55 12.31
C ASP A 181 -9.48 -1.97 12.98
N VAL A 182 -9.45 -1.82 14.30
CA VAL A 182 -8.28 -1.32 15.04
C VAL A 182 -7.04 -2.22 14.87
N LEU A 183 -7.25 -3.47 14.45
CA LEU A 183 -6.18 -4.42 14.14
C LEU A 183 -5.51 -4.15 12.78
N ASP A 184 -6.10 -3.26 11.98
CA ASP A 184 -5.58 -2.79 10.71
C ASP A 184 -5.62 -1.26 10.66
N LEU A 185 -4.51 -0.62 11.03
CA LEU A 185 -4.42 0.85 11.01
C LEU A 185 -4.80 1.46 9.66
N ASP A 186 -4.56 0.78 8.53
CA ASP A 186 -4.90 1.30 7.20
C ASP A 186 -6.41 1.36 6.96
N SER A 187 -7.21 0.64 7.77
CA SER A 187 -8.67 0.72 7.77
C SER A 187 -9.22 1.97 8.48
N ALA A 188 -8.37 2.76 9.16
CA ALA A 188 -8.77 4.01 9.81
C ALA A 188 -9.49 4.94 8.82
N CYS A 189 -10.59 5.58 9.25
CA CYS A 189 -11.38 6.49 8.43
C CYS A 189 -11.01 7.97 8.64
N ALA A 190 -10.42 8.29 9.80
CA ALA A 190 -9.95 9.64 10.14
C ALA A 190 -8.74 9.57 11.08
N VAL A 191 -7.97 10.66 11.11
CA VAL A 191 -6.98 10.96 12.16
C VAL A 191 -7.40 12.25 12.83
N VAL A 192 -7.52 12.25 14.15
CA VAL A 192 -8.01 13.39 14.94
C VAL A 192 -7.11 13.63 16.15
N PRO A 193 -6.98 14.89 16.63
CA PRO A 193 -6.17 15.18 17.81
C PRO A 193 -6.76 14.55 19.09
N GLU A 194 -8.08 14.56 19.23
CA GLU A 194 -8.84 14.01 20.36
C GLU A 194 -10.12 13.33 19.80
N PRO A 195 -10.53 12.14 20.30
CA PRO A 195 -11.76 11.50 19.86
C PRO A 195 -13.00 12.27 20.35
N ALA A 196 -13.98 12.47 19.47
CA ALA A 196 -15.29 12.96 19.84
C ALA A 196 -16.15 11.82 20.42
N SER A 197 -17.29 12.14 21.03
CA SER A 197 -18.17 11.15 21.65
C SER A 197 -18.75 10.11 20.69
N ASP A 198 -18.80 10.43 19.40
CA ASP A 198 -19.22 9.55 18.30
C ASP A 198 -18.08 8.72 17.71
N HIS A 199 -16.83 8.95 18.12
CA HIS A 199 -15.67 8.14 17.75
C HIS A 199 -15.53 6.93 18.71
N GLU A 200 -16.47 6.00 18.65
CA GLU A 200 -16.53 4.83 19.55
C GLU A 200 -15.25 3.96 19.48
N PHE A 201 -14.70 3.80 18.28
CA PHE A 201 -13.51 3.00 18.05
C PHE A 201 -12.35 3.91 17.64
N ALA A 202 -11.46 4.19 18.58
CA ALA A 202 -10.27 4.99 18.33
C ALA A 202 -9.05 4.42 19.06
N VAL A 203 -7.89 4.51 18.43
CA VAL A 203 -6.61 4.13 19.05
C VAL A 203 -5.59 5.23 18.91
N ARG A 204 -4.73 5.39 19.91
CA ARG A 204 -3.65 6.39 19.87
C ARG A 204 -2.57 6.03 18.84
N LEU A 205 -1.96 7.07 18.30
CA LEU A 205 -0.92 6.98 17.26
C LEU A 205 0.40 7.60 17.72
N HIS A 206 1.50 7.10 17.20
CA HIS A 206 2.75 7.87 17.14
C HIS A 206 2.64 9.01 16.11
N ASP A 207 3.43 10.08 16.26
CA ASP A 207 3.43 11.22 15.33
C ASP A 207 3.66 10.79 13.86
N HIS A 208 4.56 9.84 13.64
CA HIS A 208 4.84 9.31 12.31
C HIS A 208 3.68 8.47 11.75
N GLU A 209 3.01 7.66 12.59
CA GLU A 209 1.81 6.91 12.19
C GLU A 209 0.68 7.88 11.81
N ALA A 210 0.49 8.95 12.59
CA ALA A 210 -0.53 9.97 12.33
C ALA A 210 -0.30 10.71 11.02
N ALA A 211 0.94 11.14 10.74
CA ALA A 211 1.29 11.77 9.47
C ALA A 211 1.04 10.83 8.28
N GLN A 212 1.47 9.57 8.39
CA GLN A 212 1.31 8.58 7.34
C GLN A 212 -0.17 8.23 7.09
N LEU A 213 -0.95 7.97 8.15
CA LEU A 213 -2.38 7.66 8.03
C LEU A 213 -3.17 8.85 7.48
N THR A 214 -2.83 10.07 7.87
CA THR A 214 -3.44 11.29 7.31
C THR A 214 -3.26 11.32 5.79
N ALA A 215 -2.05 11.03 5.31
CA ALA A 215 -1.75 10.99 3.89
C ALA A 215 -2.49 9.85 3.15
N LEU A 216 -2.55 8.65 3.73
CA LEU A 216 -3.30 7.52 3.18
C LEU A 216 -4.81 7.79 3.13
N ILE A 217 -5.38 8.42 4.16
CA ILE A 217 -6.79 8.83 4.18
C ILE A 217 -7.05 9.90 3.11
N HIS A 218 -6.17 10.90 2.99
CA HIS A 218 -6.26 11.92 1.94
C HIS A 218 -6.28 11.28 0.55
N LEU A 219 -5.34 10.37 0.29
CA LEU A 219 -5.23 9.63 -0.97
C LEU A 219 -6.50 8.82 -1.29
N ARG A 220 -7.01 8.04 -0.33
CA ARG A 220 -8.25 7.25 -0.52
C ARG A 220 -9.46 8.14 -0.78
N ASN A 221 -9.57 9.24 -0.06
CA ASN A 221 -10.65 10.21 -0.27
C ASN A 221 -10.57 10.87 -1.65
N ALA A 222 -9.36 11.21 -2.13
CA ALA A 222 -9.16 11.73 -3.48
C ALA A 222 -9.54 10.70 -4.54
N LYS A 223 -9.13 9.43 -4.37
CA LYS A 223 -9.51 8.31 -5.25
C LYS A 223 -11.02 8.10 -5.36
N ARG A 224 -11.73 8.11 -4.23
CA ARG A 224 -13.19 7.94 -4.19
C ARG A 224 -13.96 9.08 -4.86
N ARG A 225 -13.36 10.27 -4.94
CA ARG A 225 -13.95 11.47 -5.56
C ARG A 225 -13.37 11.75 -6.96
N ALA A 226 -12.51 10.88 -7.47
CA ALA A 226 -11.80 11.13 -8.72
C ALA A 226 -12.78 11.10 -9.89
N GLU A 227 -12.80 12.19 -10.64
CA GLU A 227 -13.61 12.34 -11.85
C GLU A 227 -12.71 12.72 -13.04
N PRO A 228 -13.05 12.29 -14.27
CA PRO A 228 -12.33 12.73 -15.46
C PRO A 228 -12.40 14.25 -15.66
N VAL A 229 -11.28 14.86 -16.04
CA VAL A 229 -11.23 16.24 -16.53
C VAL A 229 -11.16 16.18 -18.05
N GLY A 230 -12.31 16.38 -18.70
CA GLY A 230 -12.49 16.09 -20.13
C GLY A 230 -12.39 14.57 -20.40
N ASP A 231 -11.56 14.18 -21.36
CA ASP A 231 -11.37 12.77 -21.74
C ASP A 231 -10.27 12.02 -20.95
N HIS A 232 -9.71 12.65 -19.90
CA HIS A 232 -8.56 12.13 -19.17
C HIS A 232 -8.79 12.09 -17.66
N LEU A 233 -8.16 11.12 -17.01
CA LEU A 233 -7.87 11.17 -15.57
C LEU A 233 -6.44 11.67 -15.39
N TYR A 234 -6.25 12.57 -14.44
CA TYR A 234 -4.95 13.15 -14.10
C TYR A 234 -4.49 12.63 -12.75
N PHE A 235 -3.19 12.37 -12.63
CA PHE A 235 -2.59 11.90 -11.39
C PHE A 235 -1.30 12.67 -11.12
N ALA A 236 -1.14 13.14 -9.88
CA ALA A 236 0.13 13.61 -9.36
C ALA A 236 0.94 12.43 -8.81
N LEU A 237 2.27 12.50 -9.01
CA LEU A 237 3.22 11.52 -8.52
C LEU A 237 4.07 12.14 -7.40
N PHE A 238 4.30 11.35 -6.35
CA PHE A 238 5.02 11.75 -5.14
C PHE A 238 6.11 10.75 -4.79
N HIS A 239 7.14 11.19 -4.07
CA HIS A 239 8.23 10.30 -3.65
C HIS A 239 7.75 9.33 -2.60
N ASN A 240 7.04 9.86 -1.60
CA ASN A 240 6.44 9.09 -0.53
C ASN A 240 4.95 9.42 -0.43
N VAL A 241 4.20 8.64 0.33
CA VAL A 241 2.76 8.88 0.49
C VAL A 241 2.51 10.17 1.27
N GLU A 242 3.36 10.49 2.24
CA GLU A 242 3.26 11.66 3.12
C GLU A 242 3.29 12.97 2.34
N ASP A 243 4.03 13.03 1.23
CA ASP A 243 4.11 14.21 0.37
C ASP A 243 2.77 14.53 -0.30
N ALA A 244 1.89 13.53 -0.47
CA ALA A 244 0.60 13.66 -1.15
C ALA A 244 -0.44 14.49 -0.38
N VAL A 245 -0.16 14.88 0.87
CA VAL A 245 -1.02 15.79 1.64
C VAL A 245 -1.03 17.20 1.06
N ASP A 246 0.06 17.64 0.41
CA ASP A 246 0.11 18.88 -0.36
C ASP A 246 0.41 18.55 -1.82
N VAL A 247 -0.57 18.76 -2.70
CA VAL A 247 -0.45 18.52 -4.14
C VAL A 247 0.75 19.24 -4.76
N ARG A 248 1.17 20.37 -4.18
CA ARG A 248 2.34 21.12 -4.63
C ARG A 248 3.64 20.35 -4.46
N ASN A 249 3.70 19.29 -3.65
CA ASN A 249 4.89 18.46 -3.52
C ASN A 249 5.07 17.47 -4.67
N ALA A 250 4.10 17.35 -5.58
CA ALA A 250 4.19 16.47 -6.73
C ALA A 250 5.46 16.78 -7.55
N TYR A 251 6.20 15.73 -7.91
CA TYR A 251 7.36 15.88 -8.80
C TYR A 251 6.99 15.67 -10.27
N SER A 252 5.81 15.12 -10.54
CA SER A 252 5.33 14.85 -11.90
C SER A 252 3.81 14.80 -11.94
N VAL A 253 3.25 15.04 -13.12
CA VAL A 253 1.84 14.81 -13.42
C VAL A 253 1.76 13.91 -14.65
N ILE A 254 0.90 12.90 -14.56
CA ILE A 254 0.55 12.05 -15.69
C ILE A 254 -0.93 12.14 -15.96
N ARG A 255 -1.34 11.74 -17.16
CA ARG A 255 -2.73 11.55 -17.51
C ARG A 255 -2.94 10.25 -18.26
N SER A 256 -4.15 9.73 -18.16
CA SER A 256 -4.60 8.55 -18.89
C SER A 256 -5.92 8.82 -19.56
N THR A 257 -6.05 8.42 -20.82
CA THR A 257 -7.30 8.47 -21.57
C THR A 257 -8.35 7.53 -20.95
N VAL A 258 -9.57 8.03 -20.71
CA VAL A 258 -10.63 7.22 -20.07
C VAL A 258 -11.34 6.31 -21.07
N ARG A 259 -11.56 6.78 -22.30
CA ARG A 259 -12.43 6.13 -23.30
C ARG A 259 -11.70 5.40 -24.43
N SER A 260 -10.36 5.41 -24.47
CA SER A 260 -9.61 4.69 -25.50
C SER A 260 -9.07 3.35 -24.99
N TRP A 261 -9.08 2.35 -25.87
CA TRP A 261 -8.44 1.07 -25.63
C TRP A 261 -7.38 0.79 -26.72
N PRO A 262 -6.11 0.51 -26.37
CA PRO A 262 -5.56 0.54 -25.01
C PRO A 262 -5.54 1.98 -24.44
N GLN A 263 -5.46 2.08 -23.11
CA GLN A 263 -5.26 3.37 -22.45
C GLN A 263 -3.92 3.96 -22.85
N LYS A 264 -3.93 5.22 -23.29
CA LYS A 264 -2.74 6.00 -23.55
C LYS A 264 -2.36 6.74 -22.29
N TRP A 265 -1.10 6.59 -21.90
CA TRP A 265 -0.52 7.27 -20.75
C TRP A 265 0.43 8.34 -21.25
N GLU A 266 0.30 9.54 -20.69
CA GLU A 266 1.16 10.67 -21.03
C GLU A 266 1.65 11.36 -19.76
N THR A 267 2.85 11.94 -19.80
CA THR A 267 3.44 12.73 -18.72
C THR A 267 3.46 14.20 -19.13
N PHE A 268 3.15 15.08 -18.18
CA PHE A 268 3.17 16.52 -18.39
C PHE A 268 4.60 16.97 -18.65
N LEU A 269 4.83 17.72 -19.72
CA LEU A 269 6.13 18.32 -20.01
C LEU A 269 6.11 19.82 -19.73
N ARG A 270 5.18 20.56 -20.34
CA ARG A 270 5.00 22.01 -20.15
C ARG A 270 3.58 22.39 -20.57
N PRO A 271 3.11 23.63 -20.33
CA PRO A 271 1.76 24.02 -20.71
C PRO A 271 1.43 23.67 -22.16
N GLY A 272 0.37 22.89 -22.36
CA GLY A 272 -0.07 22.40 -23.67
C GLY A 272 0.67 21.17 -24.21
N GLU A 273 1.73 20.69 -23.55
CA GLU A 273 2.58 19.60 -24.05
C GLU A 273 2.65 18.41 -23.09
N TRP A 274 2.37 17.24 -23.66
CA TRP A 274 2.33 15.94 -22.98
C TRP A 274 3.09 14.93 -23.81
N LEU A 275 3.88 14.09 -23.16
CA LEU A 275 4.72 13.09 -23.83
C LEU A 275 4.25 11.67 -23.50
N PRO A 276 4.33 10.72 -24.44
CA PRO A 276 4.06 9.31 -24.15
C PRO A 276 4.88 8.81 -22.96
N THR A 277 4.21 8.17 -22.00
CA THR A 277 4.84 7.51 -20.85
C THR A 277 4.35 6.07 -20.72
N ALA A 278 5.06 5.27 -19.93
CA ALA A 278 4.56 3.98 -19.51
C ALA A 278 3.48 4.16 -18.44
N ARG A 279 2.55 3.20 -18.33
CA ARG A 279 1.69 3.09 -17.15
C ARG A 279 2.60 3.05 -15.90
N PRO A 280 2.30 3.85 -14.86
CA PRO A 280 3.11 3.86 -13.65
C PRO A 280 3.27 2.46 -13.08
N ALA A 281 4.44 2.18 -12.53
CA ALA A 281 4.63 0.98 -11.74
C ALA A 281 3.69 1.02 -10.53
N SER A 282 3.15 -0.13 -10.14
CA SER A 282 2.20 -0.31 -9.03
C SER A 282 2.67 0.19 -7.67
N GLU A 283 3.94 0.57 -7.56
CA GLU A 283 4.60 1.01 -6.31
C GLU A 283 4.58 2.52 -6.13
N ARG A 284 4.19 3.29 -7.16
CA ARG A 284 4.15 4.75 -7.06
C ARG A 284 2.83 5.21 -6.42
N THR A 285 2.92 6.19 -5.53
CA THR A 285 1.75 6.92 -5.01
C THR A 285 1.15 7.77 -6.12
N LEU A 286 -0.09 7.47 -6.53
CA LEU A 286 -0.84 8.19 -7.54
C LEU A 286 -2.02 8.91 -6.88
N LEU A 287 -1.94 10.24 -6.74
CA LEU A 287 -3.05 11.05 -6.25
C LEU A 287 -3.87 11.55 -7.44
N PRO A 288 -5.14 11.17 -7.60
CA PRO A 288 -5.99 11.73 -8.64
C PRO A 288 -6.19 13.24 -8.44
N LEU A 289 -6.13 13.99 -9.53
CA LEU A 289 -6.28 15.45 -9.51
C LEU A 289 -7.60 15.88 -10.15
N GLY A 290 -8.31 16.77 -9.48
CA GLY A 290 -9.37 17.57 -10.10
C GLY A 290 -8.78 18.74 -10.91
N GLU A 291 -9.64 19.47 -11.62
CA GLU A 291 -9.23 20.57 -12.50
C GLU A 291 -8.45 21.68 -11.75
N ALA A 292 -8.92 22.08 -10.57
CA ALA A 292 -8.25 23.12 -9.77
C ALA A 292 -6.84 22.71 -9.33
N ASP A 293 -6.68 21.50 -8.79
CA ASP A 293 -5.39 20.99 -8.35
C ASP A 293 -4.45 20.73 -9.53
N LEU A 294 -4.99 20.29 -10.68
CA LEU A 294 -4.21 20.10 -11.89
C LEU A 294 -3.50 21.40 -12.30
N THR A 295 -4.22 22.53 -12.36
CA THR A 295 -3.64 23.83 -12.68
C THR A 295 -2.53 24.21 -11.70
N VAL A 296 -2.79 24.09 -10.39
CA VAL A 296 -1.81 24.40 -9.33
C VAL A 296 -0.51 23.60 -9.52
N VAL A 297 -0.63 22.30 -9.77
CA VAL A 297 0.54 21.43 -9.92
C VAL A 297 1.27 21.70 -11.23
N THR A 298 0.56 21.84 -12.35
CA THR A 298 1.20 22.08 -13.65
C THR A 298 1.91 23.44 -13.70
N ASP A 299 1.33 24.47 -13.09
CA ASP A 299 1.95 25.80 -13.01
C ASP A 299 3.23 25.76 -12.18
N ARG A 300 3.20 25.05 -11.03
CA ARG A 300 4.39 24.83 -10.20
C ARG A 300 5.48 24.06 -10.94
N LEU A 301 5.12 23.01 -11.68
CA LEU A 301 6.07 22.21 -12.45
C LEU A 301 6.66 23.01 -13.62
N ALA A 302 5.88 23.89 -14.25
CA ALA A 302 6.35 24.78 -15.32
C ALA A 302 7.28 25.88 -14.80
N ALA A 303 7.08 26.36 -13.57
CA ALA A 303 7.91 27.38 -12.92
C ALA A 303 9.18 26.83 -12.24
N GLY A 304 9.25 25.51 -12.00
CA GLY A 304 10.34 24.85 -11.27
C GLY A 304 11.70 24.94 -11.97
N HIS A 305 12.77 24.86 -11.18
CA HIS A 305 14.14 25.06 -11.69
C HIS A 305 14.70 23.87 -12.47
N HIS A 306 14.54 22.63 -11.99
CA HIS A 306 15.05 21.45 -12.68
C HIS A 306 14.07 20.27 -12.61
N ARG A 307 13.91 19.58 -13.75
CA ARG A 307 13.15 18.32 -13.86
C ARG A 307 14.01 17.29 -14.59
N TYR A 308 13.94 16.03 -14.16
CA TYR A 308 14.78 14.96 -14.72
C TYR A 308 13.92 13.91 -15.42
N LEU A 309 14.26 13.57 -16.66
CA LEU A 309 13.50 12.65 -17.48
C LEU A 309 14.38 11.50 -17.96
N GLU A 310 13.94 10.26 -17.80
CA GLU A 310 14.55 9.10 -18.44
C GLU A 310 13.80 8.79 -19.74
N VAL A 311 14.49 8.86 -20.88
CA VAL A 311 13.97 8.45 -22.18
C VAL A 311 14.30 6.98 -22.39
N ARG A 312 13.29 6.18 -22.73
CA ARG A 312 13.41 4.74 -22.91
C ARG A 312 12.85 4.31 -24.25
N CYS A 313 13.46 3.30 -24.86
CA CYS A 313 12.98 2.66 -26.08
C CYS A 313 12.50 1.24 -25.78
N ARG A 314 11.31 0.89 -26.26
CA ARG A 314 10.76 -0.47 -26.18
C ARG A 314 11.74 -1.45 -26.86
N GLY A 315 12.32 -2.34 -26.07
CA GLY A 315 13.28 -3.36 -26.53
C GLY A 315 14.77 -3.00 -26.39
N ARG A 316 15.11 -1.73 -26.13
CA ARG A 316 16.51 -1.30 -25.88
C ARG A 316 16.77 -0.79 -24.46
N GLY A 317 15.72 -0.45 -23.72
CA GLY A 317 15.85 0.06 -22.35
C GLY A 317 16.13 1.57 -22.31
N PRO A 318 16.81 2.08 -21.28
CA PRO A 318 17.18 3.50 -21.16
C PRO A 318 18.07 3.95 -22.32
N VAL A 319 17.74 5.10 -22.91
CA VAL A 319 18.43 5.68 -24.07
C VAL A 319 19.11 7.00 -23.70
N ALA A 320 18.46 7.82 -22.88
CA ALA A 320 19.01 9.09 -22.41
C ALA A 320 18.47 9.47 -21.03
N LEU A 321 19.27 10.20 -20.26
CA LEU A 321 18.83 10.91 -19.07
C LEU A 321 18.88 12.40 -19.38
N LEU A 322 17.76 13.08 -19.24
CA LEU A 322 17.61 14.50 -19.55
C LEU A 322 17.40 15.32 -18.28
N ARG A 323 17.90 16.56 -18.30
CA ARG A 323 17.60 17.62 -17.36
C ARG A 323 16.91 18.74 -18.11
N LEU A 324 15.75 19.16 -17.60
CA LEU A 324 14.98 20.28 -18.10
C LEU A 324 15.07 21.46 -17.14
N THR A 325 15.41 22.62 -17.69
CA THR A 325 15.48 23.89 -16.97
C THR A 325 14.65 24.92 -17.74
N GLY A 326 13.41 25.16 -17.32
CA GLY A 326 12.44 25.92 -18.11
C GLY A 326 12.17 25.24 -19.46
N THR A 327 12.61 25.87 -20.56
CA THR A 327 12.48 25.32 -21.93
C THR A 327 13.76 24.67 -22.46
N THR A 328 14.86 24.75 -21.72
CA THR A 328 16.15 24.18 -22.13
C THR A 328 16.22 22.70 -21.76
N GLU A 329 16.60 21.88 -22.75
CA GLU A 329 16.83 20.45 -22.62
C GLU A 329 18.33 20.17 -22.64
N GLU A 330 18.82 19.41 -21.66
CA GLU A 330 20.18 18.91 -21.61
C GLU A 330 20.17 17.39 -21.43
N SER A 331 21.06 16.67 -22.11
CA SER A 331 21.29 15.24 -21.92
C SER A 331 22.55 15.02 -21.10
N ALA A 332 22.52 14.00 -20.25
CA ALA A 332 23.69 13.53 -19.54
C ALA A 332 24.71 12.91 -20.53
N SER A 333 25.97 13.27 -20.38
CA SER A 333 27.15 12.71 -21.03
C SER A 333 28.25 12.44 -19.99
N ASP A 334 29.34 11.78 -20.40
CA ASP A 334 30.51 11.56 -19.53
C ASP A 334 31.17 12.90 -19.11
N GLN A 335 30.92 13.98 -19.84
CA GLN A 335 31.50 15.30 -19.59
C GLN A 335 30.57 16.24 -18.80
N GLY A 336 29.33 15.81 -18.51
CA GLY A 336 28.36 16.60 -17.78
C GLY A 336 26.99 16.63 -18.45
N TRP A 337 26.35 17.80 -18.39
CA TRP A 337 25.07 18.06 -19.05
C TRP A 337 25.33 18.88 -20.32
N GLU A 338 24.84 18.40 -21.46
CA GLU A 338 25.03 19.05 -22.76
C GLU A 338 23.68 19.32 -23.43
N PRO A 339 23.51 20.41 -24.20
CA PRO A 339 22.27 20.70 -24.92
C PRO A 339 21.79 19.50 -25.75
N SER A 340 20.49 19.23 -25.72
CA SER A 340 19.89 18.10 -26.41
C SER A 340 18.62 18.48 -27.16
N ASP A 341 18.24 17.63 -28.12
CA ASP A 341 17.04 17.74 -28.94
C ASP A 341 16.19 16.45 -28.91
N VAL A 342 16.43 15.58 -27.93
CA VAL A 342 15.81 14.26 -27.82
C VAL A 342 14.30 14.39 -27.67
N LEU A 343 13.80 15.34 -26.87
CA LEU A 343 12.35 15.54 -26.72
C LEU A 343 11.68 16.04 -27.99
N THR A 344 12.41 16.82 -28.82
CA THR A 344 11.89 17.30 -30.11
C THR A 344 11.68 16.16 -31.11
N ARG A 345 12.50 15.10 -31.02
CA ARG A 345 12.40 13.91 -31.88
C ARG A 345 11.36 12.90 -31.40
N LEU A 346 11.05 12.90 -30.10
CA LEU A 346 10.23 11.88 -29.45
C LEU A 346 8.82 11.70 -30.04
N PRO A 347 8.08 12.75 -30.46
CA PRO A 347 6.76 12.58 -31.07
C PRO A 347 6.76 11.72 -32.35
N GLY A 348 7.90 11.63 -33.06
CA GLY A 348 8.05 10.78 -34.26
C GLY A 348 8.40 9.32 -33.96
N GLU A 349 8.80 9.00 -32.72
CA GLU A 349 9.36 7.71 -32.34
C GLU A 349 8.37 6.87 -31.53
N GLN A 350 7.52 6.10 -32.21
CA GLN A 350 6.43 5.33 -31.57
C GLN A 350 6.89 4.29 -30.54
N SER A 351 8.17 3.91 -30.54
CA SER A 351 8.74 2.97 -29.57
C SER A 351 9.32 3.65 -28.34
N TRP A 352 9.40 4.98 -28.31
CA TRP A 352 10.03 5.74 -27.25
C TRP A 352 8.99 6.27 -26.27
N PHE A 353 9.37 6.34 -25.00
CA PHE A 353 8.54 6.89 -23.94
C PHE A 353 9.42 7.51 -22.86
N VAL A 354 8.83 8.43 -22.11
CA VAL A 354 9.53 9.19 -21.07
C VAL A 354 9.03 8.77 -19.70
N SER A 355 9.92 8.75 -18.71
CA SER A 355 9.54 8.64 -17.30
C SER A 355 10.22 9.72 -16.51
N GLU A 356 9.45 10.52 -15.78
CA GLU A 356 10.02 11.50 -14.87
C GLU A 356 10.63 10.81 -13.65
N LEU A 357 11.86 11.24 -13.35
CA LEU A 357 12.65 10.79 -12.23
C LEU A 357 12.68 11.88 -11.16
N ASP A 358 12.72 11.44 -9.92
CA ASP A 358 13.12 12.32 -8.84
C ASP A 358 14.61 12.67 -8.90
N GLU A 359 14.98 13.78 -8.28
CA GLU A 359 16.36 14.26 -8.29
C GLU A 359 17.34 13.26 -7.67
N LYS A 360 16.96 12.55 -6.61
CA LYS A 360 17.83 11.57 -5.94
C LYS A 360 18.10 10.37 -6.85
N THR A 361 17.09 9.88 -7.55
CA THR A 361 17.17 8.81 -8.54
C THR A 361 17.96 9.27 -9.76
N ALA A 362 17.72 10.48 -10.25
CA ALA A 362 18.48 11.06 -11.35
C ALA A 362 19.97 11.18 -10.98
N ARG A 363 20.31 11.65 -9.77
CA ARG A 363 21.68 11.69 -9.25
C ARG A 363 22.30 10.31 -9.06
N HIS A 364 21.52 9.31 -8.67
CA HIS A 364 22.03 7.94 -8.57
C HIS A 364 22.33 7.32 -9.94
N ARG A 365 21.50 7.63 -10.94
CA ARG A 365 21.69 7.23 -12.34
C ARG A 365 22.83 7.99 -13.00
N PHE A 366 22.98 9.26 -12.66
CA PHE A 366 24.08 10.12 -13.09
C PHE A 366 25.27 10.00 -12.13
N ARG A 367 26.04 8.92 -12.28
CA ARG A 367 27.40 8.84 -11.73
C ARG A 367 28.40 8.92 -12.89
N PRO A 368 29.03 10.07 -13.14
CA PRO A 368 30.14 10.12 -14.08
C PRO A 368 31.20 9.13 -13.60
N ARG A 369 31.68 8.28 -14.52
CA ARG A 369 32.67 7.25 -14.23
C ARG A 369 34.06 7.82 -14.05
#